data_AF-A0A4R6V652-F1
#
_entry.id   AF-A0A4R6V652-F1
#
_cell.length_a   1.000
_cell.length_b   1.000
_cell.length_c   1.000
_cell.angle_alpha   90.00
_cell.angle_beta   90.00
_cell.angle_gamma   90.00
#
_symmetry.space_group_name_H-M   'P 1'
#
loop_
_entity.id
_entity.type
_entity.pdbx_description
1 polymer ?
#
loop_
_entity_poly.entity_id
_entity_poly.type
_entity_poly.pdbx_seq_one_letter_code
_entity_poly.pdbx_strand_id
1 'polypeptide(L)'
;MTVTPENAPLLLTDDDVHDRVAAIVGPAARDGCVWLMLVDGDRRQTPVVIPIGDSPRHPETHLVAGLRDMLAHLAGQLATDAGPGACLFALERFGPRETGPADEEWARALHGAASGAGLGTVGVFLSTPDGVRRVR
;
A
#
# COMPACT_ATOMS: atom_id res chain seq x y z
N MET A 1 -10.95 -5.31 21.63
CA MET A 1 -11.97 -5.18 20.58
C MET A 1 -11.31 -5.63 19.29
N THR A 2 -11.49 -6.89 18.89
CA THR A 2 -10.95 -7.41 17.63
C THR A 2 -11.80 -6.85 16.50
N VAL A 3 -11.25 -5.89 15.74
CA VAL A 3 -11.92 -5.39 14.54
C VAL A 3 -11.81 -6.50 13.50
N THR A 4 -12.88 -7.28 13.33
CA THR A 4 -12.99 -8.18 12.20
C THR A 4 -13.17 -7.38 10.90
N PRO A 5 -12.68 -7.88 9.75
CA PRO A 5 -12.73 -7.17 8.46
C PRO A 5 -14.15 -6.72 8.09
N GLU A 6 -15.20 -7.47 8.47
CA GLU A 6 -16.60 -7.16 8.12
C GLU A 6 -17.09 -5.77 8.60
N ASN A 7 -16.44 -5.17 9.58
CA ASN A 7 -16.80 -3.85 10.11
C ASN A 7 -15.90 -2.71 9.62
N ALA A 8 -14.83 -2.99 8.86
CA ALA A 8 -13.97 -1.96 8.30
C ALA A 8 -14.71 -1.25 7.15
N PRO A 9 -14.78 0.10 7.12
CA PRO A 9 -15.45 0.79 6.02
C PRO A 9 -14.84 0.43 4.67
N LEU A 10 -15.73 0.34 3.67
CA LEU A 10 -15.40 0.01 2.30
C LEU A 10 -14.56 1.12 1.66
N LEU A 11 -13.62 0.74 0.81
CA LEU A 11 -12.81 1.65 0.02
C LEU A 11 -13.39 1.76 -1.39
N LEU A 12 -14.46 2.54 -1.55
CA LEU A 12 -15.23 2.62 -2.80
C LEU A 12 -14.77 3.77 -3.70
N THR A 13 -14.32 4.86 -3.10
CA THR A 13 -13.91 6.08 -3.79
C THR A 13 -12.44 6.39 -3.53
N ASP A 14 -11.86 7.26 -4.36
CA ASP A 14 -10.49 7.75 -4.14
C ASP A 14 -10.36 8.50 -2.81
N ASP A 15 -11.43 9.18 -2.36
CA ASP A 15 -11.46 9.88 -1.07
C ASP A 15 -11.48 8.87 0.10
N ASP A 16 -12.28 7.80 0.04
CA ASP A 16 -12.27 6.73 1.06
C ASP A 16 -10.87 6.13 1.22
N VAL A 17 -10.20 5.92 0.09
CA VAL A 17 -8.84 5.37 0.04
C VAL A 17 -7.87 6.37 0.67
N HIS A 18 -7.90 7.63 0.25
CA HIS A 18 -7.01 8.68 0.77
C HIS A 18 -7.18 8.87 2.28
N ASP A 19 -8.42 9.02 2.76
CA ASP A 19 -8.74 9.18 4.18
C ASP A 19 -8.24 7.98 4.99
N ARG A 20 -8.39 6.76 4.44
CA ARG A 20 -7.88 5.55 5.08
C ARG A 20 -6.36 5.57 5.21
N VAL A 21 -5.62 5.96 4.17
CA VAL A 21 -4.16 6.05 4.24
C VAL A 21 -3.73 7.12 5.24
N ALA A 22 -4.37 8.29 5.20
CA ALA A 22 -4.08 9.38 6.11
C ALA A 22 -4.33 8.99 7.58
N ALA A 23 -5.37 8.20 7.86
CA ALA A 23 -5.67 7.72 9.20
C ALA A 23 -4.69 6.66 9.73
N ILE A 24 -4.16 5.79 8.85
CA ILE A 24 -3.25 4.70 9.26
C ILE A 24 -1.79 5.15 9.28
N VAL A 25 -1.33 5.80 8.22
CA VAL A 25 0.07 6.17 8.03
C VAL A 25 0.35 7.57 8.56
N GLY A 26 -0.58 8.50 8.35
CA GLY A 26 -0.41 9.90 8.75
C GLY A 26 0.76 10.60 8.04
N PRO A 27 1.13 11.80 8.52
CA PRO A 27 2.35 12.50 8.07
C PRO A 27 3.61 11.71 8.40
N ALA A 28 4.61 11.80 7.53
CA ALA A 28 5.86 11.06 7.69
C ALA A 28 6.54 11.41 9.02
N ALA A 29 6.91 10.37 9.77
CA ALA A 29 7.71 10.43 10.99
C ALA A 29 9.13 9.88 10.77
N ARG A 30 9.39 9.21 9.65
CA ARG A 30 10.70 8.69 9.25
C ARG A 30 10.91 8.65 7.73
N ASP A 31 12.14 8.37 7.34
CA ASP A 31 12.53 8.07 5.96
C ASP A 31 12.62 6.56 5.70
N GLY A 32 12.46 6.19 4.42
CA GLY A 32 12.81 4.85 3.93
C GLY A 32 11.88 3.76 4.46
N CYS A 33 10.58 4.03 4.51
CA CYS A 33 9.59 3.00 4.86
C CYS A 33 8.51 2.87 3.79
N VAL A 34 8.22 1.64 3.37
CA VAL A 34 7.04 1.32 2.56
C VAL A 34 6.00 0.68 3.48
N TRP A 35 4.83 1.30 3.59
CA TRP A 35 3.68 0.72 4.26
C TRP A 35 2.88 -0.11 3.27
N LEU A 36 2.64 -1.37 3.62
CA LEU A 36 1.73 -2.27 2.90
C LEU A 36 0.47 -2.49 3.74
N MET A 37 -0.68 -2.23 3.12
CA MET A 37 -2.00 -2.57 3.64
C MET A 37 -2.67 -3.54 2.66
N LEU A 38 -3.30 -4.59 3.18
CA LEU A 38 -4.01 -5.57 2.38
C LEU A 38 -5.49 -5.27 2.36
N VAL A 39 -6.08 -5.38 1.17
CA VAL A 39 -7.50 -5.15 0.91
C VAL A 39 -8.08 -6.44 0.34
N ASP A 40 -9.18 -6.91 0.89
CA ASP A 40 -9.86 -8.11 0.40
C ASP A 40 -10.71 -7.83 -0.87
N GLY A 41 -11.27 -8.88 -1.45
CA GLY A 41 -12.13 -8.82 -2.63
C GLY A 41 -13.39 -7.97 -2.45
N ASP A 42 -13.84 -7.77 -1.21
CA ASP A 42 -14.97 -6.91 -0.86
C ASP A 42 -14.57 -5.43 -0.68
N ARG A 43 -13.32 -5.06 -1.02
CA ARG A 43 -12.79 -3.70 -0.90
C ARG A 43 -12.68 -3.22 0.55
N ARG A 44 -12.44 -4.13 1.50
CA ARG A 44 -12.20 -3.79 2.91
C ARG A 44 -10.73 -3.95 3.25
N GLN A 45 -10.18 -2.95 3.93
CA GLN A 45 -8.83 -3.09 4.48
C GLN A 45 -8.85 -4.12 5.60
N THR A 46 -8.09 -5.20 5.41
CA THR A 46 -7.84 -6.19 6.46
C THR A 46 -7.04 -5.52 7.59
N PRO A 47 -7.11 -5.96 8.85
CA PRO A 47 -6.34 -5.37 9.95
C PRO A 47 -4.80 -5.44 9.79
N VAL A 48 -4.29 -6.15 8.77
CA VAL A 48 -2.86 -6.30 8.51
C VAL A 48 -2.29 -5.01 7.92
N VAL A 49 -1.33 -4.43 8.63
CA VAL A 49 -0.51 -3.30 8.19
C VAL A 49 0.96 -3.68 8.41
N ILE A 50 1.75 -3.70 7.34
CA ILE A 50 3.13 -4.16 7.34
C ILE A 50 4.05 -2.98 6.98
N PRO A 51 4.84 -2.46 7.95
CA PRO A 51 5.93 -1.55 7.63
C PRO A 51 7.14 -2.34 7.09
N ILE A 52 7.58 -1.98 5.90
CA ILE A 52 8.84 -2.44 5.30
C ILE A 52 9.85 -1.30 5.50
N GLY A 53 10.54 -1.34 6.65
CA GLY A 53 11.56 -0.36 7.01
C GLY A 53 12.86 -0.53 6.22
N ASP A 54 13.78 0.41 6.40
CA ASP A 54 15.10 0.44 5.75
C ASP A 54 15.04 0.26 4.22
N SER A 55 13.96 0.75 3.61
CA SER A 55 13.75 0.71 2.18
C SER A 55 14.78 1.61 1.47
N PRO A 56 15.46 1.09 0.44
CA PRO A 56 16.45 1.86 -0.30
C PRO A 56 15.80 3.06 -1.01
N ARG A 57 16.64 4.04 -1.41
CA ARG A 57 16.17 5.24 -2.12
C ARG A 57 15.44 4.90 -3.43
N HIS A 58 15.83 3.82 -4.09
CA HIS A 58 15.24 3.30 -5.31
C HIS A 58 14.86 1.83 -5.10
N PRO A 59 13.77 1.33 -5.72
CA PRO A 59 13.34 -0.04 -5.54
C PRO A 59 14.38 -1.03 -6.08
N GLU A 60 14.93 -1.85 -5.19
CA GLU A 60 15.88 -2.88 -5.58
C GLU A 60 15.15 -4.15 -6.05
N THR A 61 15.62 -4.74 -7.15
CA THR A 61 14.95 -5.88 -7.81
C THR A 61 14.67 -7.05 -6.86
N HIS A 62 15.61 -7.38 -5.97
CA HIS A 62 15.45 -8.51 -5.06
C HIS A 62 14.42 -8.23 -3.96
N LEU A 63 14.34 -6.99 -3.47
CA LEU A 63 13.34 -6.58 -2.49
C LEU A 63 11.94 -6.60 -3.12
N VAL A 64 11.80 -6.09 -4.35
CA VAL A 64 10.52 -6.13 -5.09
C VAL A 64 10.10 -7.57 -5.41
N ALA A 65 11.04 -8.43 -5.79
CA ALA A 65 10.77 -9.84 -6.02
C ALA A 65 10.31 -10.56 -4.74
N GLY A 66 11.00 -10.34 -3.62
CA GLY A 66 10.59 -10.89 -2.32
C GLY A 66 9.21 -10.42 -1.88
N LEU A 67 8.89 -9.13 -2.10
CA LEU A 67 7.56 -8.59 -1.86
C LEU A 67 6.50 -9.28 -2.72
N ARG A 68 6.75 -9.45 -4.02
CA ARG A 68 5.84 -10.18 -4.91
C ARG A 68 5.60 -11.61 -4.42
N ASP A 69 6.64 -12.33 -4.07
CA ASP A 69 6.54 -13.74 -3.66
C ASP A 69 5.74 -13.86 -2.34
N MET A 70 5.95 -12.94 -1.39
CA MET A 70 5.12 -12.83 -0.19
C MET A 70 3.65 -12.54 -0.53
N LEU A 71 3.38 -11.57 -1.41
CA LEU A 71 2.03 -11.21 -1.84
C LEU A 71 1.31 -12.36 -2.54
N ALA A 72 2.02 -13.14 -3.35
CA ALA A 72 1.48 -14.31 -4.04
C ALA A 72 0.99 -15.38 -3.05
N HIS A 73 1.67 -15.52 -1.91
CA HIS A 73 1.25 -16.44 -0.85
C HIS A 73 -0.04 -15.98 -0.14
N LEU A 74 -0.27 -14.67 -0.09
CA LEU A 74 -1.45 -14.07 0.55
C LEU A 74 -2.64 -13.94 -0.41
N ALA A 75 -2.42 -14.00 -1.73
CA ALA A 75 -3.43 -13.66 -2.73
C ALA A 75 -4.72 -14.48 -2.59
N GLY A 76 -4.60 -15.79 -2.34
CA GLY A 76 -5.75 -16.66 -2.15
C GLY A 76 -6.55 -16.38 -0.87
N GLN A 77 -5.91 -15.82 0.17
CA GLN A 77 -6.56 -15.49 1.43
C GLN A 77 -7.35 -14.18 1.38
N LEU A 78 -7.01 -13.31 0.42
CA LEU A 78 -7.66 -12.02 0.22
C LEU A 78 -8.81 -12.08 -0.78
N ALA A 79 -8.94 -13.19 -1.51
CA ALA A 79 -10.04 -13.39 -2.45
C ALA A 79 -11.36 -13.64 -1.72
N THR A 80 -12.43 -13.05 -2.23
CA THR A 80 -13.80 -13.28 -1.78
C THR A 80 -14.69 -13.54 -2.98
N ASP A 81 -15.99 -13.80 -2.76
CA ASP A 81 -16.94 -13.98 -3.87
C ASP A 81 -17.07 -12.73 -4.76
N ALA A 82 -16.71 -11.55 -4.24
CA ALA A 82 -16.71 -10.29 -4.99
C ALA A 82 -15.50 -10.14 -5.92
N GLY A 83 -14.40 -10.85 -5.68
CA GLY A 83 -13.21 -10.80 -6.54
C GLY A 83 -11.87 -11.07 -5.82
N PRO A 84 -10.75 -10.86 -6.53
CA PRO A 84 -9.42 -10.97 -5.94
C PRO A 84 -9.15 -9.82 -4.98
N GLY A 85 -8.23 -10.04 -4.04
CA GLY A 85 -7.72 -8.98 -3.19
C GLY A 85 -6.89 -7.93 -3.94
N ALA A 86 -6.51 -6.89 -3.21
CA ALA A 86 -5.65 -5.82 -3.68
C ALA A 86 -4.70 -5.33 -2.58
N CYS A 87 -3.69 -4.58 -2.99
CA CYS A 87 -2.78 -3.90 -2.08
C CYS A 87 -3.02 -2.39 -2.08
N LEU A 88 -2.76 -1.76 -0.94
CA LEU A 88 -2.59 -0.33 -0.82
C LEU A 88 -1.19 -0.08 -0.27
N PHE A 89 -0.46 0.84 -0.90
CA PHE A 89 0.90 1.17 -0.50
C PHE A 89 1.04 2.64 -0.10
N ALA A 90 1.91 2.94 0.85
CA ALA A 90 2.37 4.30 1.10
C ALA A 90 3.90 4.35 1.28
N LEU A 91 4.56 5.22 0.54
CA LEU A 91 5.97 5.53 0.65
C LEU A 91 6.14 6.64 1.68
N GLU A 92 6.85 6.37 2.75
CA GLU A 92 7.15 7.34 3.79
C GLU A 92 8.54 7.94 3.55
N ARG A 93 8.59 9.25 3.33
CA ARG A 93 9.85 10.00 3.29
C ARG A 93 9.69 11.44 3.75
N PHE A 94 10.76 11.99 4.29
CA PHE A 94 10.94 13.41 4.46
C PHE A 94 11.20 14.11 3.11
N GLY A 95 11.11 15.43 3.17
CA GLY A 95 11.26 16.31 2.01
C GLY A 95 9.92 16.82 1.48
N PRO A 96 9.92 17.37 0.25
CA PRO A 96 8.78 18.07 -0.31
C PRO A 96 7.58 17.14 -0.54
N ARG A 97 6.38 17.73 -0.45
CA ARG A 97 5.09 17.09 -0.69
C ARG A 97 4.87 16.65 -2.14
N GLU A 98 5.61 17.24 -3.07
CA GLU A 98 5.54 16.92 -4.48
C GLU A 98 6.11 15.53 -4.75
N THR A 99 5.47 14.81 -5.67
CA THR A 99 6.01 13.53 -6.16
C THR A 99 7.22 13.77 -7.04
N GLY A 100 8.25 12.96 -6.85
CA GLY A 100 9.47 12.98 -7.64
C GLY A 100 9.68 11.68 -8.44
N PRO A 101 10.71 11.63 -9.29
CA PRO A 101 11.00 10.46 -10.11
C PRO A 101 11.20 9.16 -9.31
N ALA A 102 11.80 9.24 -8.13
CA ALA A 102 11.99 8.08 -7.26
C ALA A 102 10.67 7.55 -6.68
N ASP A 103 9.71 8.44 -6.37
CA ASP A 103 8.39 8.05 -5.88
C ASP A 103 7.60 7.31 -6.96
N GLU A 104 7.68 7.80 -8.21
CA GLU A 104 7.07 7.16 -9.38
C GLU A 104 7.71 5.81 -9.72
N GLU A 105 9.03 5.70 -9.56
CA GLU A 105 9.76 4.45 -9.76
C GLU A 105 9.30 3.39 -8.74
N TRP A 106 9.24 3.76 -7.46
CA TRP A 106 8.69 2.91 -6.42
C TRP A 106 7.23 2.56 -6.68
N ALA A 107 6.38 3.52 -7.03
CA ALA A 107 4.97 3.27 -7.32
C ALA A 107 4.77 2.27 -8.45
N ARG A 108 5.59 2.35 -9.50
CA ARG A 108 5.59 1.38 -10.60
C ARG A 108 6.06 0.00 -10.13
N ALA A 109 7.12 -0.07 -9.33
CA ALA A 109 7.64 -1.33 -8.82
C ALA A 109 6.64 -2.04 -7.89
N LEU A 110 6.00 -1.31 -6.98
CA LEU A 110 5.00 -1.84 -6.05
C LEU A 110 3.74 -2.31 -6.77
N HIS A 111 3.25 -1.52 -7.72
CA HIS A 111 2.14 -1.92 -8.58
C HIS A 111 2.47 -3.18 -9.39
N GLY A 112 3.69 -3.25 -9.95
CA GLY A 112 4.17 -4.42 -10.67
C GLY A 112 4.29 -5.66 -9.78
N ALA A 113 4.75 -5.52 -8.54
CA ALA A 113 4.81 -6.61 -7.57
C ALA A 113 3.42 -7.14 -7.22
N ALA A 114 2.45 -6.26 -6.94
CA ALA A 114 1.07 -6.67 -6.65
C ALA A 114 0.43 -7.37 -7.86
N SER A 115 0.52 -6.77 -9.05
CA SER A 115 -0.02 -7.35 -10.28
C SER A 115 0.63 -8.69 -10.61
N GLY A 116 1.96 -8.80 -10.46
CA GLY A 116 2.69 -10.05 -10.66
C GLY A 116 2.36 -11.15 -9.65
N ALA A 117 1.80 -10.78 -8.49
CA ALA A 117 1.28 -11.70 -7.48
C ALA A 117 -0.21 -12.06 -7.69
N GLY A 118 -0.86 -11.54 -8.74
CA GLY A 118 -2.29 -11.75 -9.01
C GLY A 118 -3.21 -10.86 -8.17
N LEU A 119 -2.68 -9.81 -7.54
CA LEU A 119 -3.44 -8.84 -6.75
C LEU A 119 -3.63 -7.52 -7.51
N GLY A 120 -4.72 -6.82 -7.21
CA GLY A 120 -4.91 -5.43 -7.64
C GLY A 120 -4.04 -4.45 -6.86
N THR A 121 -4.07 -3.18 -7.26
CA THR A 121 -3.57 -2.06 -6.44
C THR A 121 -4.69 -1.05 -6.29
N VAL A 122 -5.07 -0.73 -5.05
CA VAL A 122 -6.05 0.32 -4.76
C VAL A 122 -5.44 1.70 -4.94
N GLY A 123 -4.18 1.84 -4.53
CA GLY A 123 -3.37 3.02 -4.81
C GLY A 123 -1.97 2.92 -4.21
N VAL A 124 -1.07 3.75 -4.72
CA VAL A 124 0.24 4.03 -4.12
C VAL A 124 0.26 5.47 -3.70
N PHE A 125 0.62 5.70 -2.45
CA PHE A 125 0.64 7.02 -1.83
C PHE A 125 2.06 7.40 -1.43
N LEU A 126 2.28 8.69 -1.27
CA LEU A 126 3.44 9.30 -0.67
C LEU A 126 2.98 9.97 0.63
N SER A 127 3.61 9.60 1.74
CA SER A 127 3.51 10.30 3.02
C SER A 127 4.74 11.17 3.21
N THR A 128 4.50 12.44 3.50
CA THR A 128 5.51 13.47 3.81
C THR A 128 5.10 14.20 5.09
N PRO A 129 5.94 15.08 5.66
CA PRO A 129 5.54 15.91 6.79
C PRO A 129 4.29 16.77 6.52
N ASP A 130 4.03 17.12 5.25
CA ASP A 130 2.84 17.89 4.83
C ASP A 130 1.59 17.01 4.63
N GLY A 131 1.69 15.70 4.92
CA GLY A 131 0.61 14.74 4.83
C GLY A 131 0.75 13.77 3.67
N VAL A 132 -0.38 13.15 3.33
CA VAL A 132 -0.45 12.03 2.37
C VAL A 132 -1.00 12.50 1.03
N ARG A 133 -0.43 12.00 -0.07
CA ARG A 133 -0.87 12.27 -1.44
C ARG A 133 -0.77 11.02 -2.31
N ARG A 134 -1.69 10.86 -3.25
CA ARG A 134 -1.66 9.75 -4.21
C ARG A 134 -0.57 9.98 -5.28
N VAL A 135 0.13 8.90 -5.62
CA VAL A 135 1.11 8.80 -6.72
C VAL A 135 0.50 8.02 -7.88
N ARG A 136 -0.12 6.86 -7.60
CA ARG A 136 -0.71 5.94 -8.59
C ARG A 136 -2.00 5.30 -8.08
#